data_AF-A0A1F3B540-F1
#
_entry.id   AF-A0A1F3B540-F1
#
_cell.length_a   1.000
_cell.length_b   1.000
_cell.length_c   1.000
_cell.angle_alpha   90.00
_cell.angle_beta   90.00
_cell.angle_gamma   90.00
#
_symmetry.space_group_name_H-M   'P 1'
#
loop_
_entity.id
_entity.type
_entity.pdbx_description
1 polymer ?
#
loop_
_entity_poly.entity_id
_entity_poly.type
_entity_poly.pdbx_seq_one_letter_code
_entity_poly.pdbx_strand_id
1 'polypeptide(L)'
;MITTVVGNYPKIPDLPAPGKWRSAVEKFQKGQIDEAALRRVEDEVTVEAIRDQLEAGVDLITDGQIRWEDAQTHFARRLRGFHINGLQRYFDTNVYFREPVAEGEVGWAEPITVAEYTFARAHSTKPVKAVVTGPLTLGTLSRNTFYPTLREFVLALARALNGELRALAAAGAEVIQVDEPALCRHKQDYAVFADAMGVLTAGVRATLVLATYFGDLGGVYPQVLSLPFDIIGMDFVAGHRNWDVLSGAPFTKTLMFGILDARNTRVETPEEIVAAVRRISSTVPPERLQVAPSAGLEFLPHGVARRKLRALVEGVRTASEALKGARA
;
A
#
# COMPACT_ATOMS: atom_id res chain seq x y z
N MET A 1 15.72 -5.90 -11.55
CA MET A 1 14.36 -5.33 -11.44
C MET A 1 13.41 -6.45 -11.13
N ILE A 2 12.44 -6.18 -10.26
CA ILE A 2 11.27 -7.05 -10.04
C ILE A 2 10.00 -6.22 -10.20
N THR A 3 8.86 -6.89 -10.35
CA THR A 3 7.53 -6.26 -10.36
C THR A 3 6.81 -6.45 -9.04
N THR A 4 6.05 -5.45 -8.61
CA THR A 4 5.22 -5.52 -7.41
C THR A 4 3.94 -4.70 -7.57
N VAL A 5 3.01 -4.84 -6.64
CA VAL A 5 1.86 -3.95 -6.47
C VAL A 5 1.95 -3.18 -5.15
N VAL A 6 1.23 -2.06 -5.07
CA VAL A 6 1.16 -1.27 -3.83
C VAL A 6 0.38 -2.03 -2.77
N GLY A 7 -0.87 -2.40 -3.03
CA GLY A 7 -1.66 -3.15 -2.04
C GLY A 7 -3.05 -3.50 -2.51
N ASN A 8 -3.93 -2.51 -2.54
CA ASN A 8 -5.34 -2.67 -2.85
C ASN A 8 -5.58 -3.13 -4.30
N TYR A 9 -6.58 -3.99 -4.46
CA TYR A 9 -7.02 -4.51 -5.75
C TYR A 9 -8.55 -4.36 -5.90
N PRO A 10 -9.10 -4.28 -7.12
CA PRO A 10 -10.54 -4.21 -7.32
C PRO A 10 -11.30 -5.37 -6.67
N LYS A 11 -12.28 -5.03 -5.82
CA LYS A 11 -13.17 -6.00 -5.14
C LYS A 11 -14.41 -6.36 -5.95
N ILE A 12 -14.71 -5.55 -6.97
CA ILE A 12 -15.94 -5.65 -7.76
C ILE A 12 -15.53 -6.01 -9.19
N PRO A 13 -16.08 -7.10 -9.74
CA PRO A 13 -15.77 -7.50 -11.10
C PRO A 13 -16.36 -6.53 -12.12
N ASP A 14 -15.88 -6.63 -13.36
CA ASP A 14 -16.47 -5.88 -14.48
C ASP A 14 -17.89 -6.37 -14.77
N LEU A 15 -18.76 -5.45 -15.19
CA LEU A 15 -20.09 -5.79 -15.67
C LEU A 15 -19.99 -6.73 -16.90
N PRO A 16 -20.94 -7.68 -17.06
CA PRO A 16 -22.18 -7.85 -16.31
C PRO A 16 -22.07 -8.75 -15.07
N ALA A 17 -20.86 -9.17 -14.67
CA ALA A 17 -20.70 -10.09 -13.55
C ALA A 17 -21.24 -9.47 -12.24
N PRO A 18 -22.07 -10.18 -11.46
CA PRO A 18 -22.58 -9.66 -10.20
C PRO A 18 -21.44 -9.53 -9.18
N GLY A 19 -21.38 -8.40 -8.48
CA GLY A 19 -20.37 -8.17 -7.45
C GLY A 19 -20.63 -8.99 -6.19
N LYS A 20 -20.13 -10.24 -6.16
CA LYS A 20 -20.34 -11.16 -5.02
C LYS A 20 -19.88 -10.58 -3.69
N TRP A 21 -18.73 -9.89 -3.67
CA TRP A 21 -18.24 -9.21 -2.48
C TRP A 21 -19.25 -8.15 -1.98
N ARG A 22 -19.68 -7.25 -2.88
CA ARG A 22 -20.65 -6.19 -2.54
C ARG A 22 -21.97 -6.77 -2.06
N SER A 23 -22.47 -7.81 -2.71
CA SER A 23 -23.70 -8.49 -2.31
C SER A 23 -23.58 -9.15 -0.93
N ALA A 24 -22.44 -9.79 -0.65
CA ALA A 24 -22.19 -10.39 0.67
C ALA A 24 -22.10 -9.34 1.77
N VAL A 25 -21.40 -8.23 1.54
CA VAL A 25 -21.33 -7.10 2.49
C VAL A 25 -22.72 -6.55 2.77
N GLU A 26 -23.54 -6.34 1.75
CA GLU A 26 -24.92 -5.86 1.93
C GLU A 26 -25.77 -6.84 2.74
N LYS A 27 -25.69 -8.15 2.44
CA LYS A 27 -26.40 -9.19 3.19
C LYS A 27 -25.95 -9.25 4.65
N PHE A 28 -24.65 -9.14 4.91
CA PHE A 28 -24.08 -9.12 6.26
C PHE A 28 -24.58 -7.91 7.05
N GLN A 29 -24.56 -6.72 6.45
CA GLN A 29 -25.09 -5.49 7.07
C GLN A 29 -26.60 -5.60 7.40
N LYS A 30 -27.36 -6.39 6.64
CA LYS A 30 -28.79 -6.67 6.89
C LYS A 30 -29.01 -7.85 7.86
N GLY A 31 -27.96 -8.47 8.39
CA GLY A 31 -28.05 -9.65 9.26
C GLY A 31 -28.55 -10.92 8.55
N GLN A 32 -28.46 -10.98 7.22
CA GLN A 32 -28.95 -12.10 6.41
C GLN A 32 -27.92 -13.23 6.27
N ILE A 33 -26.64 -12.93 6.51
CA ILE A 33 -25.55 -13.90 6.59
C ILE A 33 -24.70 -13.59 7.82
N ASP A 34 -24.04 -14.61 8.36
CA ASP A 34 -23.10 -14.45 9.47
C ASP A 34 -21.70 -14.05 9.00
N GLU A 35 -20.81 -13.77 9.95
CA GLU A 35 -19.42 -13.38 9.68
C GLU A 35 -18.65 -14.49 8.94
N ALA A 36 -18.90 -15.76 9.27
CA ALA A 36 -18.28 -16.88 8.60
C ALA A 36 -18.67 -16.97 7.11
N ALA A 37 -19.93 -16.67 6.78
CA ALA A 37 -20.40 -16.61 5.41
C ALA A 37 -19.84 -15.42 4.64
N LEU A 38 -19.72 -14.24 5.27
CA LEU A 38 -19.04 -13.10 4.65
C LEU A 38 -17.57 -13.46 4.36
N ARG A 39 -16.87 -14.02 5.35
CA ARG A 39 -15.47 -14.41 5.23
C ARG A 39 -15.22 -15.37 4.08
N ARG A 40 -16.10 -16.36 3.87
CA ARG A 40 -15.99 -17.28 2.70
C ARG A 40 -15.98 -16.52 1.37
N VAL A 41 -16.83 -15.50 1.21
CA VAL A 41 -16.86 -14.69 -0.02
C VAL A 41 -15.60 -13.82 -0.14
N GLU A 42 -15.13 -13.24 0.95
CA GLU A 42 -13.89 -12.48 0.96
C GLU A 42 -12.68 -13.35 0.58
N ASP A 43 -12.63 -14.58 1.07
CA ASP A 43 -11.59 -15.57 0.79
C ASP A 43 -11.56 -15.92 -0.71
N GLU A 44 -12.72 -16.18 -1.30
CA GLU A 44 -12.83 -16.44 -2.74
C GLU A 44 -12.32 -15.26 -3.58
N VAL A 45 -12.74 -14.04 -3.24
CA VAL A 45 -12.34 -12.82 -3.99
C VAL A 45 -10.85 -12.51 -3.77
N THR A 46 -10.32 -12.82 -2.58
CA THR A 46 -8.87 -12.74 -2.30
C THR A 46 -8.09 -13.70 -3.19
N VAL A 47 -8.55 -14.94 -3.35
CA VAL A 47 -7.92 -15.92 -4.25
C VAL A 47 -7.99 -15.46 -5.72
N GLU A 48 -9.07 -14.82 -6.14
CA GLU A 48 -9.18 -14.22 -7.48
C GLU A 48 -8.16 -13.09 -7.68
N ALA A 49 -8.02 -12.17 -6.72
CA ALA A 49 -7.04 -11.09 -6.77
C ALA A 49 -5.59 -11.61 -6.77
N ILE A 50 -5.29 -12.66 -6.00
CA ILE A 50 -3.99 -13.33 -6.00
C ILE A 50 -3.74 -13.97 -7.37
N ARG A 51 -4.73 -14.71 -7.90
CA ARG A 51 -4.62 -15.37 -9.22
C ARG A 51 -4.31 -14.37 -10.32
N ASP A 52 -4.98 -13.22 -10.34
CA ASP A 52 -4.74 -12.18 -11.34
C ASP A 52 -3.30 -11.66 -11.32
N GLN A 53 -2.77 -11.41 -10.12
CA GLN A 53 -1.39 -10.95 -9.97
C GLN A 53 -0.39 -12.03 -10.42
N LEU A 54 -0.63 -13.29 -10.06
CA LEU A 54 0.20 -14.42 -10.47
C LEU A 54 0.15 -14.65 -11.99
N GLU A 55 -1.04 -14.62 -12.60
CA GLU A 55 -1.24 -14.78 -14.05
C GLU A 55 -0.62 -13.64 -14.85
N ALA A 56 -0.62 -12.42 -14.30
CA ALA A 56 0.09 -11.30 -14.91
C ALA A 56 1.61 -11.47 -14.83
N GLY A 57 2.12 -12.29 -13.91
CA GLY A 57 3.54 -12.53 -13.69
C GLY A 57 4.19 -11.58 -12.69
N VAL A 58 3.41 -11.00 -11.77
CA VAL A 58 3.95 -10.11 -10.71
C VAL A 58 4.86 -10.91 -9.77
N ASP A 59 6.04 -10.37 -9.45
CA ASP A 59 7.05 -11.07 -8.64
C ASP A 59 6.78 -11.03 -7.14
N LEU A 60 6.29 -9.90 -6.64
CA LEU A 60 5.93 -9.68 -5.25
C LEU A 60 4.48 -9.19 -5.17
N ILE A 61 3.59 -10.05 -4.64
CA ILE A 61 2.15 -9.79 -4.66
C ILE A 61 1.62 -9.34 -3.29
N THR A 62 0.35 -8.96 -3.22
CA THR A 62 -0.40 -8.78 -1.96
C THR A 62 -1.67 -9.62 -1.97
N ASP A 63 -2.38 -9.63 -0.85
CA ASP A 63 -3.74 -10.18 -0.72
C ASP A 63 -4.82 -9.33 -1.43
N GLY A 64 -4.42 -8.20 -2.03
CA GLY A 64 -5.34 -7.23 -2.64
C GLY A 64 -6.14 -6.40 -1.63
N GLN A 65 -5.90 -6.55 -0.32
CA GLN A 65 -6.67 -5.92 0.77
C GLN A 65 -8.19 -6.09 0.59
N ILE A 66 -8.61 -7.26 0.09
CA ILE A 66 -10.02 -7.54 -0.21
C ILE A 66 -10.87 -7.58 1.06
N ARG A 67 -10.31 -8.13 2.14
CA ARG A 67 -10.92 -8.28 3.47
C ARG A 67 -10.97 -6.98 4.28
N TRP A 68 -10.41 -5.88 3.76
CA TRP A 68 -10.46 -4.59 4.43
C TRP A 68 -11.74 -3.87 4.05
N GLU A 69 -12.41 -3.20 4.97
CA GLU A 69 -13.49 -2.29 4.60
C GLU A 69 -12.91 -1.09 3.85
N ASP A 70 -11.91 -0.47 4.46
CA ASP A 70 -11.07 0.60 3.93
C ASP A 70 -9.77 0.68 4.76
N ALA A 71 -8.80 1.47 4.29
CA ALA A 71 -7.47 1.57 4.90
C ALA A 71 -7.44 2.20 6.31
N GLN A 72 -8.51 2.86 6.75
CA GLN A 72 -8.59 3.53 8.05
C GLN A 72 -9.37 2.69 9.06
N THR A 73 -10.63 2.40 8.71
CA THR A 73 -11.58 1.66 9.54
C THR A 73 -11.06 0.29 9.91
N HIS A 74 -10.37 -0.39 8.98
CA HIS A 74 -9.89 -1.75 9.21
C HIS A 74 -8.93 -1.85 10.42
N PHE A 75 -8.04 -0.85 10.57
CA PHE A 75 -7.14 -0.74 11.71
C PHE A 75 -7.85 -0.16 12.93
N ALA A 76 -8.54 0.98 12.77
CA ALA A 76 -9.14 1.68 13.89
C ALA A 76 -10.14 0.82 14.68
N ARG A 77 -10.94 -0.04 14.01
CA ARG A 77 -11.86 -0.96 14.70
C ARG A 77 -11.18 -1.98 15.60
N ARG A 78 -9.92 -2.31 15.31
CA ARG A 78 -9.14 -3.34 15.99
C ARG A 78 -8.10 -2.76 16.95
N LEU A 79 -8.01 -1.43 17.02
CA LEU A 79 -7.23 -0.71 18.02
C LEU A 79 -8.14 -0.26 19.17
N ARG A 80 -7.64 -0.39 20.40
CA ARG A 80 -8.29 0.19 21.58
C ARG A 80 -8.29 1.72 21.47
N GLY A 81 -9.27 2.36 22.11
CA GLY A 81 -9.37 3.83 22.16
C GLY A 81 -10.04 4.48 20.95
N PHE A 82 -10.55 3.69 20.00
CA PHE A 82 -11.26 4.17 18.82
C PHE A 82 -12.73 3.78 18.82
N HIS A 83 -13.56 4.69 18.30
CA HIS A 83 -14.85 4.33 17.69
C HIS A 83 -14.89 4.81 16.24
N ILE A 84 -15.90 4.34 15.50
CA ILE A 84 -16.08 4.66 14.08
C ILE A 84 -17.31 5.53 13.88
N ASN A 85 -17.13 6.67 13.23
CA ASN A 85 -18.16 7.67 12.97
C ASN A 85 -18.63 7.66 11.49
N GLY A 86 -19.10 8.81 10.99
CA GLY A 86 -19.65 8.99 9.66
C GLY A 86 -18.64 8.83 8.52
N LEU A 87 -19.10 9.04 7.29
CA LEU A 87 -18.29 8.91 6.08
C LEU A 87 -17.43 10.15 5.83
N GLN A 88 -16.17 9.92 5.50
CA GLN A 88 -15.24 10.93 4.99
C GLN A 88 -14.63 10.50 3.66
N ARG A 89 -14.27 11.48 2.84
CA ARG A 89 -13.64 11.23 1.54
C ARG A 89 -12.16 10.94 1.72
N TYR A 90 -11.65 9.90 1.07
CA TYR A 90 -10.24 9.54 1.11
C TYR A 90 -9.43 10.44 0.15
N PHE A 91 -8.67 11.40 0.70
CA PHE A 91 -7.86 12.35 -0.09
C PHE A 91 -8.63 13.02 -1.25
N ASP A 92 -8.01 13.17 -2.42
CA ASP A 92 -8.57 13.69 -3.67
C ASP A 92 -9.14 12.57 -4.56
N THR A 93 -9.72 11.53 -3.95
CA THR A 93 -10.30 10.40 -4.68
C THR A 93 -11.83 10.43 -4.62
N ASN A 94 -12.47 9.49 -5.32
CA ASN A 94 -13.91 9.23 -5.22
C ASN A 94 -14.23 8.04 -4.30
N VAL A 95 -13.29 7.59 -3.47
CA VAL A 95 -13.56 6.59 -2.42
C VAL A 95 -13.69 7.25 -1.05
N TYR A 96 -14.41 6.56 -0.17
CA TYR A 96 -14.76 7.05 1.16
C TYR A 96 -14.41 5.99 2.20
N PHE A 97 -14.07 6.46 3.39
CA PHE A 97 -13.83 5.64 4.57
C PHE A 97 -14.73 6.12 5.71
N ARG A 98 -14.86 5.33 6.78
CA ARG A 98 -15.56 5.80 7.98
C ARG A 98 -14.56 6.47 8.92
N GLU A 99 -14.82 7.71 9.30
CA GLU A 99 -13.97 8.51 10.19
C GLU A 99 -13.69 7.77 11.49
N PRO A 100 -12.44 7.39 11.78
CA PRO A 100 -12.08 6.95 13.11
C PRO A 100 -12.04 8.15 14.05
N VAL A 101 -12.50 7.94 15.28
CA VAL A 101 -12.41 8.94 16.35
C VAL A 101 -11.63 8.33 17.50
N ALA A 102 -10.47 8.89 17.82
CA ALA A 102 -9.66 8.50 18.96
C ALA A 102 -10.12 9.26 20.21
N GLU A 103 -10.87 8.58 21.08
CA GLU A 103 -11.45 9.13 22.31
C GLU A 103 -10.88 8.50 23.59
N GLY A 104 -9.97 7.53 23.45
CA GLY A 104 -9.28 6.87 24.54
C GLY A 104 -7.82 6.56 24.20
N GLU A 105 -7.14 5.95 25.15
CA GLU A 105 -5.76 5.49 24.94
C GLU A 105 -5.69 4.44 23.83
N VAL A 106 -4.75 4.67 22.91
CA VAL A 106 -4.55 3.83 21.73
C VAL A 106 -3.71 2.65 22.13
N GLY A 107 -4.23 1.45 21.88
CA GLY A 107 -3.53 0.23 22.22
C GLY A 107 -3.79 -0.89 21.22
N TRP A 108 -2.73 -1.60 20.87
CA TRP A 108 -2.83 -2.87 20.15
C TRP A 108 -3.16 -3.98 21.15
N ALA A 109 -4.04 -4.89 20.77
CA ALA A 109 -4.50 -6.00 21.62
C ALA A 109 -4.20 -7.36 20.97
N GLU A 110 -4.48 -7.46 19.67
CA GLU A 110 -4.29 -8.67 18.89
C GLU A 110 -3.89 -8.32 17.44
N PRO A 111 -3.29 -9.28 16.70
CA PRO A 111 -2.93 -9.07 15.32
C PRO A 111 -4.11 -8.67 14.42
N ILE A 112 -3.89 -7.69 13.56
CA ILE A 112 -4.90 -7.05 12.72
C ILE A 112 -4.91 -7.68 11.32
N THR A 113 -3.74 -7.82 10.69
CA THR A 113 -3.59 -8.23 9.28
C THR A 113 -2.80 -9.52 9.10
N VAL A 114 -2.37 -10.16 10.19
CA VAL A 114 -1.66 -11.46 10.16
C VAL A 114 -2.51 -12.56 9.52
N ALA A 115 -3.82 -12.58 9.73
CA ALA A 115 -4.71 -13.60 9.14
C ALA A 115 -4.84 -13.42 7.62
N GLU A 116 -4.92 -12.17 7.14
CA GLU A 116 -4.91 -11.77 5.74
C GLU A 116 -3.60 -12.19 5.08
N TYR A 117 -2.47 -11.82 5.69
CA TYR A 117 -1.14 -12.21 5.22
C TYR A 117 -0.99 -13.73 5.13
N THR A 118 -1.30 -14.46 6.20
CA THR A 118 -1.13 -15.92 6.27
C THR A 118 -1.98 -16.64 5.23
N PHE A 119 -3.22 -16.18 5.03
CA PHE A 119 -4.09 -16.72 4.00
C PHE A 119 -3.51 -16.49 2.60
N ALA A 120 -3.03 -15.29 2.30
CA ALA A 120 -2.44 -14.99 1.00
C ALA A 120 -1.14 -15.78 0.77
N ARG A 121 -0.30 -15.98 1.79
CA ARG A 121 0.87 -16.88 1.72
C ARG A 121 0.48 -18.31 1.36
N ALA A 122 -0.57 -18.84 1.97
CA ALA A 122 -1.03 -20.21 1.71
C ALA A 122 -1.57 -20.42 0.29
N HIS A 123 -2.00 -19.36 -0.39
CA HIS A 123 -2.60 -19.42 -1.73
C HIS A 123 -1.70 -18.85 -2.84
N SER A 124 -0.43 -18.54 -2.55
CA SER A 124 0.50 -17.95 -3.51
C SER A 124 1.74 -18.81 -3.72
N THR A 125 2.16 -18.94 -4.97
CA THR A 125 3.45 -19.52 -5.36
C THR A 125 4.59 -18.51 -5.37
N LYS A 126 4.28 -17.21 -5.24
CA LYS A 126 5.24 -16.09 -5.21
C LYS A 126 5.34 -15.51 -3.80
N PRO A 127 6.42 -14.78 -3.45
CA PRO A 127 6.47 -13.96 -2.24
C PRO A 127 5.25 -13.02 -2.13
N VAL A 128 4.76 -12.82 -0.91
CA VAL A 128 3.63 -11.92 -0.60
C VAL A 128 4.13 -10.89 0.39
N LYS A 129 3.82 -9.64 0.11
CA LYS A 129 4.09 -8.48 0.94
C LYS A 129 2.87 -8.20 1.82
N ALA A 130 3.08 -8.08 3.13
CA ALA A 130 2.06 -7.58 4.05
C ALA A 130 1.93 -6.05 3.91
N VAL A 131 0.73 -5.50 4.12
CA VAL A 131 0.50 -4.05 4.07
C VAL A 131 -0.15 -3.58 5.37
N VAL A 132 0.31 -2.43 5.86
CA VAL A 132 -0.18 -1.77 7.08
C VAL A 132 -0.36 -0.28 6.78
N THR A 133 -1.46 0.31 7.24
CA THR A 133 -1.64 1.77 7.20
C THR A 133 -0.73 2.41 8.24
N GLY A 134 0.08 3.39 7.84
CA GLY A 134 1.04 4.04 8.73
C GLY A 134 0.41 5.01 9.74
N PRO A 135 1.10 5.29 10.85
CA PRO A 135 0.59 6.09 11.96
C PRO A 135 0.31 7.56 11.61
N LEU A 136 1.05 8.20 10.70
CA LEU A 136 0.75 9.59 10.32
C LEU A 136 -0.53 9.63 9.49
N THR A 137 -0.69 8.74 8.53
CA THR A 137 -1.90 8.63 7.71
C THR A 137 -3.11 8.25 8.55
N LEU A 138 -2.97 7.26 9.44
CA LEU A 138 -4.05 6.88 10.36
C LEU A 138 -4.41 8.04 11.29
N GLY A 139 -3.42 8.77 11.81
CA GLY A 139 -3.64 9.90 12.72
C GLY A 139 -4.30 11.11 12.05
N THR A 140 -3.78 11.54 10.90
CA THR A 140 -4.26 12.73 10.17
C THR A 140 -5.65 12.55 9.54
N LEU A 141 -6.04 11.31 9.24
CA LEU A 141 -7.37 10.95 8.75
C LEU A 141 -8.34 10.54 9.87
N SER A 142 -7.90 10.59 11.13
CA SER A 142 -8.75 10.38 12.30
C SER A 142 -9.08 11.70 12.98
N ARG A 143 -10.22 11.74 13.66
CA ARG A 143 -10.53 12.79 14.63
C ARG A 143 -9.91 12.43 15.98
N ASN A 144 -8.98 13.25 16.47
CA ASN A 144 -8.37 13.07 17.79
C ASN A 144 -9.09 13.93 18.84
N THR A 145 -9.70 13.31 19.84
CA THR A 145 -10.32 13.99 20.99
C THR A 145 -9.67 13.64 22.33
N PHE A 146 -8.71 12.71 22.35
CA PHE A 146 -8.06 12.23 23.57
C PHE A 146 -6.67 12.83 23.79
N TYR A 147 -5.81 12.86 22.77
CA TYR A 147 -4.42 13.30 22.92
C TYR A 147 -4.29 14.82 22.78
N PRO A 148 -3.46 15.49 23.60
CA PRO A 148 -3.25 16.93 23.54
C PRO A 148 -2.63 17.41 22.22
N THR A 149 -1.78 16.59 21.59
CA THR A 149 -1.04 16.97 20.39
C THR A 149 -1.07 15.87 19.33
N LEU A 150 -0.92 16.27 18.05
CA LEU A 150 -0.74 15.32 16.94
C LEU A 150 0.47 14.41 17.19
N ARG A 151 1.55 14.95 17.76
CA ARG A 151 2.77 14.20 18.08
C ARG A 151 2.50 13.05 19.03
N GLU A 152 1.82 13.31 20.14
CA GLU A 152 1.48 12.27 21.12
C GLU A 152 0.58 11.20 20.50
N PHE A 153 -0.39 11.62 19.70
CA PHE A 153 -1.31 10.70 19.02
C PHE A 153 -0.59 9.80 18.01
N VAL A 154 0.19 10.37 17.11
CA VAL A 154 0.92 9.63 16.07
C VAL A 154 1.98 8.71 16.69
N LEU A 155 2.65 9.12 17.77
CA LEU A 155 3.56 8.24 18.50
C LEU A 155 2.82 7.09 19.22
N ALA A 156 1.62 7.32 19.75
CA ALA A 156 0.80 6.26 20.33
C ALA A 156 0.36 5.24 19.27
N LEU A 157 -0.06 5.71 18.09
CA LEU A 157 -0.36 4.86 16.94
C LEU A 157 0.86 4.06 16.50
N ALA A 158 2.03 4.70 16.42
CA ALA A 158 3.27 4.02 16.06
C ALA A 158 3.63 2.89 17.05
N ARG A 159 3.46 3.12 18.37
CA ARG A 159 3.66 2.08 19.39
C ARG A 159 2.69 0.92 19.22
N ALA A 160 1.42 1.20 18.96
CA ALA A 160 0.42 0.16 18.73
C ALA A 160 0.73 -0.65 17.46
N LEU A 161 0.98 0.03 16.34
CA LEU A 161 1.29 -0.60 15.06
C LEU A 161 2.65 -1.32 15.04
N ASN A 162 3.60 -0.97 15.91
CA ASN A 162 4.82 -1.77 16.09
C ASN A 162 4.50 -3.20 16.54
N GLY A 163 3.48 -3.38 17.39
CA GLY A 163 2.96 -4.71 17.75
C GLY A 163 2.52 -5.50 16.53
N GLU A 164 1.81 -4.85 15.61
CA GLU A 164 1.37 -5.45 14.34
C GLU A 164 2.54 -5.85 13.44
N LEU A 165 3.50 -4.94 13.22
CA LEU A 165 4.68 -5.22 12.39
C LEU A 165 5.50 -6.40 12.94
N ARG A 166 5.65 -6.48 14.27
CA ARG A 166 6.32 -7.61 14.92
C ARG A 166 5.53 -8.90 14.78
N ALA A 167 4.21 -8.86 14.89
CA ALA A 167 3.35 -10.02 14.70
C ALA A 167 3.41 -10.55 13.26
N LEU A 168 3.40 -9.66 12.26
CA LEU A 168 3.58 -10.00 10.84
C LEU A 168 4.96 -10.64 10.60
N ALA A 169 6.04 -10.03 11.12
CA ALA A 169 7.38 -10.60 11.00
C ALA A 169 7.47 -11.98 11.67
N ALA A 170 6.85 -12.16 12.84
CA ALA A 170 6.79 -13.45 13.53
C ALA A 170 5.96 -14.51 12.77
N ALA A 171 4.94 -14.08 12.03
CA ALA A 171 4.15 -14.94 11.13
C ALA A 171 4.88 -15.28 9.81
N GLY A 172 6.10 -14.78 9.61
CA GLY A 172 6.93 -15.08 8.44
C GLY A 172 6.88 -14.03 7.32
N ALA A 173 6.31 -12.84 7.56
CA ALA A 173 6.33 -11.76 6.58
C ALA A 173 7.75 -11.26 6.34
N GLU A 174 8.32 -11.65 5.20
CA GLU A 174 9.65 -11.21 4.75
C GLU A 174 9.65 -9.74 4.29
N VAL A 175 8.51 -9.25 3.78
CA VAL A 175 8.33 -7.85 3.35
C VAL A 175 7.06 -7.28 3.97
N ILE A 176 7.19 -6.15 4.66
CA ILE A 176 6.08 -5.41 5.26
C ILE A 176 6.10 -3.97 4.73
N GLN A 177 4.99 -3.56 4.14
CA GLN A 177 4.78 -2.20 3.66
C GLN A 177 3.96 -1.38 4.64
N VAL A 178 4.41 -0.15 4.85
CA VAL A 178 3.72 0.89 5.59
C VAL A 178 3.26 1.96 4.60
N ASP A 179 1.96 2.12 4.48
CA ASP A 179 1.33 3.11 3.61
C ASP A 179 1.23 4.46 4.31
N GLU A 180 1.93 5.47 3.77
CA GLU A 180 1.96 6.84 4.31
C GLU A 180 1.69 7.93 3.25
N PRO A 181 0.56 7.88 2.53
CA PRO A 181 0.21 8.92 1.56
C PRO A 181 0.01 10.30 2.21
N ALA A 182 -0.33 10.37 3.50
CA ALA A 182 -0.49 11.66 4.19
C ALA A 182 0.81 12.47 4.21
N LEU A 183 1.98 11.84 4.20
CA LEU A 183 3.27 12.54 4.19
C LEU A 183 3.41 13.49 2.99
N CYS A 184 2.84 13.14 1.83
CA CYS A 184 2.87 13.98 0.64
C CYS A 184 2.17 15.35 0.84
N ARG A 185 1.21 15.43 1.77
CA ARG A 185 0.43 16.63 2.10
C ARG A 185 0.83 17.25 3.44
N HIS A 186 1.32 16.44 4.38
CA HIS A 186 1.66 16.83 5.75
C HIS A 186 3.17 16.97 5.97
N LYS A 187 3.84 17.65 5.05
CA LYS A 187 5.31 17.78 5.04
C LYS A 187 5.83 18.57 6.24
N GLN A 188 5.03 19.51 6.75
CA GLN A 188 5.31 20.24 7.98
C GLN A 188 5.41 19.32 9.21
N ASP A 189 4.75 18.16 9.17
CA ASP A 189 4.71 17.19 10.27
C ASP A 189 5.86 16.16 10.16
N TYR A 190 6.83 16.36 9.27
CA TYR A 190 7.92 15.41 9.01
C TYR A 190 8.71 15.01 10.26
N ALA A 191 8.97 15.95 11.18
CA ALA A 191 9.69 15.63 12.42
C ALA A 191 8.91 14.62 13.29
N VAL A 192 7.59 14.83 13.43
CA VAL A 192 6.71 13.90 14.13
C VAL A 192 6.66 12.55 13.41
N PHE A 193 6.55 12.58 12.09
CA PHE A 193 6.57 11.39 11.25
C PHE A 193 7.86 10.58 11.42
N ALA A 194 9.03 11.22 11.34
CA ALA A 194 10.32 10.54 11.46
C ALA A 194 10.49 9.86 12.82
N ASP A 195 10.11 10.54 13.91
CA ASP A 195 10.13 9.95 15.25
C ASP A 195 9.18 8.75 15.37
N ALA A 196 7.98 8.87 14.80
CA ALA A 196 7.01 7.80 14.75
C ALA A 196 7.51 6.60 13.93
N MET A 197 8.20 6.80 12.82
CA MET A 197 8.81 5.72 12.04
C MET A 197 9.90 4.99 12.82
N GLY A 198 10.70 5.72 13.61
CA GLY A 198 11.68 5.12 14.52
C GLY A 198 11.03 4.17 15.54
N VAL A 199 9.91 4.59 16.14
CA VAL A 199 9.12 3.77 17.07
C VAL A 199 8.45 2.58 16.36
N LEU A 200 7.81 2.85 15.23
CA LEU A 200 7.05 1.86 14.46
C LEU A 200 7.90 0.67 14.02
N THR A 201 9.14 0.93 13.61
CA THR A 201 10.03 -0.07 13.01
C THR A 201 10.95 -0.77 14.03
N ALA A 202 10.98 -0.29 15.28
CA ALA A 202 11.89 -0.79 16.30
C ALA A 202 11.75 -2.30 16.53
N GLY A 203 12.84 -3.05 16.35
CA GLY A 203 12.91 -4.49 16.59
C GLY A 203 12.13 -5.36 15.58
N VAL A 204 11.66 -4.78 14.48
CA VAL A 204 11.01 -5.52 13.39
C VAL A 204 12.08 -6.18 12.52
N ARG A 205 11.96 -7.49 12.29
CA ARG A 205 12.90 -8.28 11.48
C ARG A 205 12.25 -8.69 10.16
N ALA A 206 12.08 -7.72 9.27
CA ALA A 206 11.56 -7.90 7.92
C ALA A 206 12.13 -6.79 7.02
N THR A 207 12.05 -6.96 5.71
CA THR A 207 12.29 -5.87 4.77
C THR A 207 11.14 -4.88 4.86
N LEU A 208 11.43 -3.60 5.11
CA LEU A 208 10.41 -2.58 5.31
C LEU A 208 10.29 -1.66 4.10
N VAL A 209 9.04 -1.46 3.66
CA VAL A 209 8.69 -0.54 2.57
C VAL A 209 7.94 0.66 3.14
N LEU A 210 8.38 1.87 2.83
CA LEU A 210 7.58 3.08 3.04
C LEU A 210 6.91 3.45 1.71
N ALA A 211 5.60 3.25 1.57
CA ALA A 211 4.88 3.56 0.35
C ALA A 211 4.20 4.93 0.45
N THR A 212 4.54 5.83 -0.49
CA THR A 212 3.95 7.16 -0.60
C THR A 212 3.32 7.33 -1.98
N TYR A 213 2.10 7.87 -2.02
CA TYR A 213 1.32 8.03 -3.24
C TYR A 213 0.39 9.24 -3.16
N PHE A 214 -0.20 9.61 -4.30
CA PHE A 214 -1.03 10.82 -4.48
C PHE A 214 -0.29 12.15 -4.34
N GLY A 215 1.05 12.14 -4.42
CA GLY A 215 1.86 13.35 -4.39
C GLY A 215 3.37 13.09 -4.38
N ASP A 216 4.13 14.18 -4.35
CA ASP A 216 5.59 14.16 -4.35
C ASP A 216 6.20 14.32 -2.94
N LEU A 217 7.48 13.94 -2.81
CA LEU A 217 8.27 14.06 -1.58
C LEU A 217 9.11 15.34 -1.52
N GLY A 218 8.84 16.35 -2.35
CA GLY A 218 9.56 17.61 -2.32
C GLY A 218 9.44 18.31 -0.97
N GLY A 219 10.56 18.77 -0.39
CA GLY A 219 10.61 19.39 0.94
C GLY A 219 10.90 18.42 2.09
N VAL A 220 10.71 17.11 1.89
CA VAL A 220 11.11 16.06 2.86
C VAL A 220 12.19 15.11 2.30
N TYR A 221 12.49 15.22 1.02
CA TYR A 221 13.66 14.62 0.40
C TYR A 221 14.88 15.54 0.56
N PRO A 222 16.07 15.02 0.93
CA PRO A 222 16.42 13.59 1.03
C PRO A 222 16.23 12.97 2.42
N GLN A 223 15.70 13.68 3.40
CA GLN A 223 15.63 13.21 4.79
C GLN A 223 14.88 11.87 4.91
N VAL A 224 13.86 11.62 4.09
CA VAL A 224 13.16 10.32 3.99
C VAL A 224 14.10 9.12 3.74
N LEU A 225 15.27 9.33 3.13
CA LEU A 225 16.29 8.29 2.92
C LEU A 225 17.08 7.93 4.19
N SER A 226 16.91 8.68 5.28
CA SER A 226 17.51 8.35 6.59
C SER A 226 16.56 7.52 7.47
N LEU A 227 15.30 7.35 7.05
CA LEU A 227 14.33 6.57 7.79
C LEU A 227 14.67 5.07 7.77
N PRO A 228 14.23 4.31 8.79
CA PRO A 228 14.49 2.87 8.96
C PRO A 228 13.63 2.00 8.03
N PHE A 229 13.66 2.31 6.73
CA PHE A 229 13.03 1.54 5.66
C PHE A 229 14.07 1.12 4.63
N ASP A 230 13.93 -0.07 4.06
CA ASP A 230 14.84 -0.59 3.03
C ASP A 230 14.43 -0.13 1.63
N ILE A 231 13.12 0.05 1.44
CA ILE A 231 12.50 0.39 0.17
C ILE A 231 11.63 1.64 0.36
N ILE A 232 11.78 2.63 -0.53
CA ILE A 232 10.89 3.80 -0.58
C ILE A 232 10.04 3.70 -1.85
N GLY A 233 8.73 3.66 -1.67
CA GLY A 233 7.74 3.72 -2.73
C GLY A 233 7.34 5.16 -3.05
N MET A 234 7.46 5.52 -4.32
CA MET A 234 7.16 6.86 -4.81
C MET A 234 6.26 6.79 -6.03
N ASP A 235 5.23 7.63 -6.03
CA ASP A 235 4.30 7.84 -7.14
C ASP A 235 4.86 8.87 -8.13
N PHE A 236 5.13 8.47 -9.37
CA PHE A 236 5.62 9.34 -10.45
C PHE A 236 4.52 9.80 -11.40
N VAL A 237 3.26 9.45 -11.11
CA VAL A 237 2.08 9.83 -11.89
C VAL A 237 1.45 11.07 -11.25
N ALA A 238 0.81 10.94 -10.08
CA ALA A 238 0.27 12.10 -9.38
C ALA A 238 1.41 12.94 -8.79
N GLY A 239 2.45 12.28 -8.28
CA GLY A 239 3.69 12.89 -7.81
C GLY A 239 4.71 13.15 -8.92
N HIS A 240 4.31 13.61 -10.10
CA HIS A 240 5.22 13.84 -11.25
C HIS A 240 6.49 14.65 -10.91
N ARG A 241 6.44 15.56 -9.94
CA ARG A 241 7.63 16.31 -9.45
C ARG A 241 8.69 15.43 -8.80
N ASN A 242 8.37 14.17 -8.45
CA ASN A 242 9.35 13.21 -7.94
C ASN A 242 10.52 12.98 -8.90
N TRP A 243 10.31 13.16 -10.21
CA TRP A 243 11.40 13.16 -11.18
C TRP A 243 12.46 14.23 -10.89
N ASP A 244 12.02 15.43 -10.48
CA ASP A 244 12.89 16.55 -10.17
C ASP A 244 13.46 16.44 -8.75
N VAL A 245 12.64 15.98 -7.80
CA VAL A 245 13.02 15.74 -6.39
C VAL A 245 14.26 14.85 -6.30
N LEU A 246 14.32 13.80 -7.11
CA LEU A 246 15.45 12.87 -7.15
C LEU A 246 16.78 13.53 -7.57
N SER A 247 16.76 14.71 -8.20
CA SER A 247 17.97 15.44 -8.54
C SER A 247 18.59 16.15 -7.33
N GLY A 248 17.86 16.31 -6.22
CA GLY A 248 18.33 17.03 -5.04
C GLY A 248 19.39 16.28 -4.21
N ALA A 249 19.49 14.97 -4.36
CA ALA A 249 20.49 14.13 -3.69
C ALA A 249 20.50 12.71 -4.29
N PRO A 250 21.61 11.96 -4.17
CA PRO A 250 21.66 10.56 -4.60
C PRO A 250 20.64 9.67 -3.88
N PHE A 251 19.93 8.83 -4.63
CA PHE A 251 19.00 7.86 -4.06
C PHE A 251 19.76 6.61 -3.57
N THR A 252 19.73 6.37 -2.26
CA THR A 252 20.57 5.36 -1.59
C THR A 252 19.86 4.05 -1.26
N LYS A 253 18.54 3.98 -1.40
CA LYS A 253 17.72 2.80 -1.05
C LYS A 253 17.24 2.04 -2.30
N THR A 254 16.44 1.01 -2.10
CA THR A 254 15.64 0.41 -3.17
C THR A 254 14.42 1.30 -3.46
N LEU A 255 14.11 1.51 -4.73
CA LEU A 255 12.96 2.32 -5.16
C LEU A 255 11.81 1.39 -5.57
N MET A 256 10.66 1.51 -4.91
CA MET A 256 9.40 1.04 -5.48
C MET A 256 8.86 2.14 -6.40
N PHE A 257 9.01 1.91 -7.70
CA PHE A 257 8.85 2.88 -8.77
C PHE A 257 7.41 2.83 -9.32
N GLY A 258 6.55 3.69 -8.77
CA GLY A 258 5.13 3.77 -9.10
C GLY A 258 4.87 4.57 -10.39
N ILE A 259 4.77 3.89 -11.52
CA ILE A 259 4.67 4.54 -12.85
C ILE A 259 3.40 4.26 -13.63
N LEU A 260 2.67 3.23 -13.22
CA LEU A 260 1.42 2.86 -13.88
C LEU A 260 0.28 3.62 -13.21
N ASP A 261 -0.49 4.39 -13.98
CA ASP A 261 -1.55 5.24 -13.44
C ASP A 261 -2.67 4.37 -12.90
N ALA A 262 -2.79 4.36 -11.58
CA ALA A 262 -3.75 3.53 -10.86
C ALA A 262 -5.14 4.18 -10.78
N ARG A 263 -5.31 5.42 -11.28
CA ARG A 263 -6.56 6.18 -11.25
C ARG A 263 -7.09 6.53 -12.65
N ASN A 264 -6.46 6.01 -13.70
CA ASN A 264 -6.88 6.20 -15.10
C ASN A 264 -7.05 4.86 -15.82
N THR A 265 -8.07 4.73 -16.66
CA THR A 265 -8.38 3.48 -17.36
C THR A 265 -7.53 3.23 -18.61
N ARG A 266 -6.80 4.24 -19.11
CA ARG A 266 -5.83 4.09 -20.20
C ARG A 266 -4.73 3.12 -19.77
N VAL A 267 -4.57 2.02 -20.50
CA VAL A 267 -3.47 1.07 -20.26
C VAL A 267 -2.20 1.65 -20.87
N GLU A 268 -1.14 1.72 -20.07
CA GLU A 268 0.19 2.13 -20.51
C GLU A 268 0.77 1.13 -21.50
N THR A 269 1.51 1.60 -22.50
CA THR A 269 2.18 0.70 -23.45
C THR A 269 3.49 0.17 -22.86
N PRO A 270 3.95 -1.03 -23.28
CA PRO A 270 5.27 -1.52 -22.90
C PRO A 270 6.41 -0.53 -23.19
N GLU A 271 6.30 0.26 -24.27
CA GLU A 271 7.28 1.28 -24.64
C GLU A 271 7.32 2.46 -23.66
N GLU A 272 6.17 2.93 -23.18
CA GLU A 272 6.08 3.96 -22.14
C GLU A 272 6.78 3.47 -20.85
N ILE A 273 6.55 2.22 -20.47
CA ILE A 273 7.20 1.59 -19.30
C ILE A 273 8.71 1.47 -19.50
N VAL A 274 9.16 1.00 -20.67
CA VAL A 274 10.60 0.90 -21.01
C VAL A 274 11.27 2.27 -20.97
N ALA A 275 10.63 3.31 -21.51
CA ALA A 275 11.16 4.67 -21.49
C ALA A 275 11.29 5.20 -20.05
N ALA A 276 10.28 5.00 -19.20
CA ALA A 276 10.32 5.38 -17.79
C ALA A 276 11.44 4.64 -17.03
N VAL A 277 11.56 3.32 -17.24
CA VAL A 277 12.60 2.49 -16.61
C VAL A 277 14.00 2.92 -17.06
N ARG A 278 14.21 3.20 -18.34
CA ARG A 278 15.50 3.72 -18.85
C ARG A 278 15.84 5.06 -18.21
N ARG A 279 14.86 5.97 -18.11
CA ARG A 279 15.05 7.27 -17.50
C ARG A 279 15.45 7.17 -16.03
N ILE A 280 14.77 6.35 -15.23
CA ILE A 280 15.08 6.22 -13.81
C ILE A 280 16.40 5.47 -13.55
N SER A 281 16.83 4.63 -14.50
CA SER A 281 18.05 3.81 -14.37
C SER A 281 19.34 4.61 -14.28
N SER A 282 19.34 5.90 -14.67
CA SER A 282 20.47 6.80 -14.45
C SER A 282 20.59 7.28 -13.00
N THR A 283 19.50 7.25 -12.24
CA THR A 283 19.44 7.66 -10.83
C THR A 283 19.49 6.47 -9.88
N VAL A 284 18.76 5.40 -10.21
CA VAL A 284 18.65 4.18 -9.39
C VAL A 284 18.99 2.98 -10.26
N PRO A 285 20.01 2.19 -9.90
CA PRO A 285 20.43 1.08 -10.74
C PRO A 285 19.35 -0.01 -10.80
N PRO A 286 19.23 -0.76 -11.91
CA PRO A 286 18.15 -1.72 -12.13
C PRO A 286 17.99 -2.83 -11.08
N GLU A 287 19.05 -3.21 -10.39
CA GLU A 287 19.02 -4.16 -9.26
C GLU A 287 18.26 -3.62 -8.03
N ARG A 288 18.13 -2.29 -7.90
CA ARG A 288 17.42 -1.59 -6.82
C ARG A 288 16.06 -1.03 -7.24
N LEU A 289 15.48 -1.52 -8.34
CA LEU A 289 14.16 -1.11 -8.82
C LEU A 289 13.11 -2.22 -8.61
N GLN A 290 12.02 -1.85 -7.95
CA GLN A 290 10.76 -2.61 -7.90
C GLN A 290 9.69 -1.82 -8.65
N VAL A 291 9.31 -2.23 -9.85
CA VAL A 291 8.39 -1.45 -10.69
C VAL A 291 6.96 -1.79 -10.32
N ALA A 292 6.13 -0.77 -10.13
CA ALA A 292 4.79 -0.89 -9.55
C ALA A 292 3.78 0.08 -10.18
N PRO A 293 2.47 -0.14 -9.94
CA PRO A 293 1.47 0.93 -9.98
C PRO A 293 1.81 2.12 -9.09
N SER A 294 1.28 3.29 -9.44
CA SER A 294 1.42 4.55 -8.68
C SER A 294 0.73 4.53 -7.32
N ALA A 295 -0.35 3.76 -7.18
CA ALA A 295 -1.11 3.55 -5.96
C ALA A 295 -1.78 2.17 -5.99
N GLY A 296 -2.68 1.87 -5.04
CA GLY A 296 -3.57 0.72 -5.15
C GLY A 296 -4.44 0.76 -6.42
N LEU A 297 -4.79 -0.41 -6.96
CA LEU A 297 -5.55 -0.54 -8.22
C LEU A 297 -7.07 -0.56 -8.01
N GLU A 298 -7.56 -0.39 -6.78
CA GLU A 298 -8.98 -0.40 -6.42
C GLU A 298 -9.81 0.68 -7.11
N PHE A 299 -9.17 1.74 -7.62
CA PHE A 299 -9.82 2.81 -8.37
C PHE A 299 -10.17 2.42 -9.81
N LEU A 300 -9.74 1.24 -10.26
CA LEU A 300 -9.93 0.79 -11.63
C LEU A 300 -11.01 -0.30 -11.74
N PRO A 301 -11.65 -0.43 -12.91
CA PRO A 301 -12.34 -1.66 -13.26
C PRO A 301 -11.38 -2.86 -13.23
N HIS A 302 -11.91 -4.03 -12.86
CA HIS A 302 -11.14 -5.25 -12.64
C HIS A 302 -10.35 -5.65 -13.90
N GLY A 303 -10.99 -5.68 -15.07
CA GLY A 303 -10.33 -6.05 -16.32
C GLY A 303 -9.30 -5.03 -16.79
N VAL A 304 -9.46 -3.75 -16.42
CA VAL A 304 -8.43 -2.72 -16.66
C VAL A 304 -7.21 -2.99 -15.78
N ALA A 305 -7.41 -3.26 -14.48
CA ALA A 305 -6.32 -3.61 -13.57
C ALA A 305 -5.51 -4.82 -14.07
N ARG A 306 -6.19 -5.88 -14.53
CA ARG A 306 -5.53 -7.05 -15.13
C ARG A 306 -4.67 -6.70 -16.35
N ARG A 307 -5.21 -5.92 -17.29
CA ARG A 307 -4.47 -5.52 -18.50
C ARG A 307 -3.26 -4.65 -18.15
N LYS A 308 -3.41 -3.74 -17.20
CA LYS A 308 -2.33 -2.90 -16.67
C LYS A 308 -1.20 -3.73 -16.03
N LEU A 309 -1.53 -4.71 -15.20
CA LEU A 309 -0.51 -5.59 -14.63
C LEU A 309 0.25 -6.40 -15.70
N ARG A 310 -0.44 -6.89 -16.73
CA ARG A 310 0.21 -7.58 -17.86
C ARG A 310 1.16 -6.65 -18.61
N ALA A 311 0.71 -5.43 -18.93
CA ALA A 311 1.55 -4.42 -19.59
C ALA A 311 2.78 -4.06 -18.74
N LEU A 312 2.62 -3.92 -17.43
CA LEU A 312 3.71 -3.68 -16.47
C LEU A 312 4.77 -4.78 -16.55
N VAL A 313 4.35 -6.04 -16.43
CA VAL A 313 5.28 -7.19 -16.43
C VAL A 313 5.98 -7.33 -17.79
N GLU A 314 5.23 -7.16 -18.88
CA GLU A 314 5.81 -7.18 -20.24
C GLU A 314 6.83 -6.05 -20.44
N GLY A 315 6.47 -4.82 -20.09
CA GLY A 315 7.35 -3.65 -20.21
C GLY A 315 8.62 -3.79 -19.36
N VAL A 316 8.52 -4.32 -18.13
CA VAL A 316 9.67 -4.55 -17.25
C VAL A 316 10.57 -5.66 -17.76
N ARG A 317 10.01 -6.72 -18.35
CA ARG A 317 10.79 -7.77 -19.01
C ARG A 317 11.59 -7.21 -20.18
N THR A 318 10.92 -6.48 -21.07
CA THR A 318 11.55 -5.81 -22.22
C THR A 318 12.62 -4.81 -21.79
N ALA A 319 12.37 -4.02 -20.75
CA ALA A 319 13.33 -3.08 -20.22
C ALA A 319 14.57 -3.80 -19.63
N SER A 320 14.36 -4.91 -18.93
CA SER A 320 15.43 -5.73 -18.36
C SER A 320 16.34 -6.31 -19.44
N GLU A 321 15.77 -6.81 -20.54
CA GLU A 321 16.51 -7.34 -21.68
C GLU A 321 17.33 -6.24 -22.37
N ALA A 322 16.73 -5.07 -22.61
CA ALA A 322 17.41 -3.94 -23.22
C ALA A 322 18.59 -3.40 -22.39
N LEU A 323 18.45 -3.36 -21.06
CA LEU A 323 19.50 -2.89 -20.16
C LEU A 323 20.65 -3.90 -20.00
N LYS A 324 20.38 -5.19 -20.13
CA LYS A 324 21.44 -6.23 -20.19
C LYS A 324 22.23 -6.12 -21.48
N GLY A 325 21.55 -5.97 -22.63
CA GLY A 325 22.20 -5.83 -23.93
C GLY A 325 23.06 -4.56 -24.07
N ALA A 326 22.75 -3.49 -23.34
CA ALA A 326 23.58 -2.28 -23.31
C ALA A 326 24.84 -2.38 -22.43
N ARG A 327 24.95 -3.42 -21.59
CA ARG A 327 26.09 -3.67 -20.69
C ARG A 327 27.06 -4.75 -21.21
N ALA A 328 26.68 -5.46 -22.27
CA ALA A 328 27.50 -6.49 -22.95
C ALA A 328 28.25 -5.88 -24.13
#